data_AF-A0A561TTN5-F1
#
_entry.id   AF-A0A561TTN5-F1
#
_cell.length_a   1.000
_cell.length_b   1.000
_cell.length_c   1.000
_cell.angle_alpha   90.00
_cell.angle_beta   90.00
_cell.angle_gamma   90.00
#
_symmetry.space_group_name_H-M   'P 1'
#
loop_
_entity.id
_entity.type
_entity.pdbx_description
1 polymer ?
#
loop_
_entity_poly.entity_id
_entity_poly.type
_entity_poly.pdbx_seq_one_letter_code
_entity_poly.pdbx_strand_id
1 'polypeptide(L)'
;MIAGPGFWDAEISAAGWRRVLNPGVADFPELAARGQAWGRNAYLRDGRRLVMEWSDMVTLAAVLLDGLPRPVSTEIELAAVIRGDRV
;
A
#
# COMPACT_ATOMS: atom_id res chain seq x y z
N MET A 1 -13.48 6.99 -2.20
CA MET A 1 -12.47 7.71 -2.99
C MET A 1 -11.37 8.06 -2.03
N ILE A 2 -10.16 7.58 -2.29
CA ILE A 2 -8.97 7.83 -1.47
C ILE A 2 -7.97 8.40 -2.45
N ALA A 3 -7.42 9.59 -2.19
CA ALA A 3 -6.58 10.30 -3.16
C ALA A 3 -5.49 9.41 -3.79
N GLY A 4 -5.14 9.67 -5.05
CA GLY A 4 -4.48 8.70 -5.94
C GLY A 4 -3.06 8.20 -5.56
N PRO A 5 -2.47 7.34 -6.40
CA PRO A 5 -1.24 6.56 -6.15
C PRO A 5 0.00 7.30 -5.66
N GLY A 6 0.12 8.60 -5.93
CA GLY A 6 1.26 9.43 -5.49
C GLY A 6 0.93 10.43 -4.39
N PHE A 7 -0.35 10.56 -4.02
CA PHE A 7 -0.78 11.52 -2.99
C PHE A 7 -0.24 11.16 -1.61
N TRP A 8 -0.24 9.85 -1.30
CA TRP A 8 0.13 9.33 0.02
C TRP A 8 1.64 9.18 0.23
N ASP A 9 2.45 9.33 -0.83
CA ASP A 9 3.90 9.08 -0.77
C ASP A 9 4.59 9.90 0.32
N ALA A 10 4.18 11.15 0.52
CA ALA A 10 4.77 12.03 1.54
C ALA A 10 4.50 11.52 2.96
N GLU A 11 3.26 11.15 3.26
CA GLU A 11 2.87 10.62 4.57
C GLU A 11 3.49 9.25 4.83
N ILE A 12 3.48 8.38 3.81
CA ILE A 12 4.11 7.06 3.85
C ILE A 12 5.60 7.19 4.14
N SER A 13 6.29 8.10 3.46
CA SER A 13 7.71 8.39 3.70
C SER A 13 7.95 8.97 5.09
N ALA A 14 7.10 9.88 5.56
CA ALA A 14 7.18 10.45 6.90
C ALA A 14 6.99 9.38 8.00
N ALA A 15 6.19 8.35 7.74
CA ALA A 15 6.00 7.19 8.61
C ALA A 15 7.14 6.15 8.54
N GLY A 16 8.23 6.46 7.83
CA GLY A 16 9.45 5.64 7.75
C GLY A 16 9.44 4.59 6.64
N TRP A 17 8.44 4.60 5.77
CA TRP A 17 8.39 3.66 4.65
C TRP A 17 9.18 4.18 3.45
N ARG A 18 9.85 3.27 2.75
CA ARG A 18 10.57 3.57 1.51
C ARG A 18 9.84 2.97 0.32
N ARG A 19 9.51 3.79 -0.68
CA ARG A 19 8.90 3.35 -1.94
C ARG A 19 9.87 2.46 -2.73
N VAL A 20 9.34 1.36 -3.26
CA VAL A 20 10.05 0.45 -4.17
C VAL A 20 9.50 0.67 -5.58
N LEU A 21 10.33 1.16 -6.49
CA LEU A 21 9.89 1.53 -7.85
C LEU A 21 9.64 0.31 -8.74
N ASN A 22 10.43 -0.75 -8.57
CA ASN A 22 10.31 -2.00 -9.32
C ASN A 22 10.15 -3.17 -8.34
N PRO A 23 8.99 -3.32 -7.69
CA PRO A 23 8.79 -4.39 -6.72
C PRO A 23 8.67 -5.73 -7.45
N GLY A 24 9.60 -6.65 -7.15
CA GLY A 24 9.57 -8.01 -7.66
C GLY A 24 8.82 -8.96 -6.74
N VAL A 25 8.38 -10.09 -7.28
CA VAL A 25 7.71 -11.17 -6.52
C VAL A 25 8.62 -11.77 -5.44
N ALA A 26 9.94 -11.70 -5.62
CA ALA A 26 10.91 -12.16 -4.62
C ALA A 26 10.81 -11.37 -3.30
N ASP A 27 10.63 -10.04 -3.40
CA ASP A 27 10.51 -9.15 -2.25
C ASP A 27 9.05 -9.02 -1.78
N PHE A 28 8.11 -9.08 -2.72
CA PHE A 28 6.67 -8.95 -2.51
C PHE A 28 5.91 -10.14 -3.14
N PRO A 29 5.90 -11.33 -2.50
CA PRO A 29 5.20 -12.51 -2.99
C PRO A 29 3.70 -12.29 -3.20
N GLU A 30 3.08 -11.38 -2.44
CA GLU A 30 1.68 -10.97 -2.58
C GLU A 30 1.34 -10.42 -3.96
N LEU A 31 2.33 -9.96 -4.74
CA LEU A 31 2.14 -9.52 -6.12
C LEU A 31 1.86 -10.66 -7.09
N ALA A 32 2.27 -11.90 -6.78
CA ALA A 32 2.00 -13.06 -7.63
C ALA A 32 0.57 -13.59 -7.50
N ALA A 33 -0.08 -13.33 -6.36
CA ALA A 33 -1.37 -13.94 -6.02
C ALA A 33 -2.58 -13.14 -6.47
N ARG A 34 -2.40 -11.92 -7.04
CA ARG A 34 -3.52 -10.99 -7.27
C ARG A 34 -3.69 -10.61 -8.73
N GLY A 35 -4.97 -10.51 -9.13
CA GLY A 35 -5.43 -10.26 -10.50
C GLY A 35 -5.10 -8.88 -11.04
N GLN A 36 -5.92 -8.40 -11.98
CA GLN A 36 -5.67 -7.15 -12.70
C GLN A 36 -5.96 -5.94 -11.79
N ALA A 37 -4.91 -5.22 -11.38
CA ALA A 37 -5.00 -3.88 -10.78
C ALA A 37 -4.60 -2.86 -11.85
N TRP A 38 -5.18 -1.66 -11.81
CA TRP A 38 -4.77 -0.56 -12.70
C TRP A 38 -3.34 -0.12 -12.38
N GLY A 39 -2.99 -0.04 -11.09
CA GLY A 39 -1.66 0.33 -10.62
C GLY A 39 -1.37 -0.20 -9.23
N ARG A 40 -0.09 -0.26 -8.88
CA ARG A 40 0.38 -0.72 -7.56
C ARG A 40 1.50 0.17 -7.04
N ASN A 41 1.46 0.45 -5.75
CA ASN A 41 2.57 1.03 -5.01
C ASN A 41 3.05 0.03 -3.96
N ALA A 42 4.36 -0.13 -3.83
CA ALA A 42 4.97 -1.00 -2.85
C ALA A 42 5.96 -0.22 -1.99
N TYR A 43 5.97 -0.51 -0.69
CA TYR A 43 6.81 0.16 0.28
C TYR A 43 7.40 -0.82 1.30
N LEU A 44 8.57 -0.47 1.85
CA LEU A 44 9.26 -1.23 2.89
C LEU A 44 9.54 -0.37 4.13
N ARG A 45 9.33 -0.94 5.32
CA ARG A 45 9.71 -0.34 6.61
C ARG A 45 10.14 -1.44 7.58
N ASP A 46 11.39 -1.44 8.01
CA ASP A 46 11.92 -2.39 9.01
C ASP A 46 11.59 -3.86 8.74
N GLY A 47 11.74 -4.29 7.47
CA GLY A 47 11.41 -5.66 7.04
C GLY A 47 9.91 -5.93 6.81
N ARG A 48 9.05 -4.94 7.06
CA ARG A 48 7.62 -4.97 6.76
C ARG A 48 7.34 -4.47 5.35
N ARG A 49 6.24 -4.96 4.77
CA ARG A 49 5.81 -4.65 3.40
C ARG A 49 4.42 -4.02 3.41
N LEU A 50 4.28 -2.92 2.70
CA LEU A 50 3.00 -2.29 2.45
C LEU A 50 2.78 -2.27 0.93
N VAL A 51 1.69 -2.85 0.47
CA VAL A 51 1.27 -2.79 -0.93
C VAL A 51 -0.10 -2.13 -1.01
N MET A 52 -0.23 -1.15 -1.90
CA MET A 52 -1.48 -0.49 -2.23
C MET A 52 -1.83 -0.82 -3.68
N GLU A 53 -3.00 -1.41 -3.89
CA GLU A 53 -3.53 -1.72 -5.21
C GLU A 53 -4.64 -0.73 -5.56
N TRP A 54 -4.62 -0.22 -6.79
CA TRP A 54 -5.58 0.76 -7.28
C TRP A 54 -6.40 0.17 -8.42
N SER A 55 -7.72 0.39 -8.40
CA SER A 55 -8.61 0.03 -9.52
C SER A 55 -8.66 1.11 -10.60
N ASP A 56 -8.30 2.34 -10.26
CA ASP A 56 -8.21 3.49 -11.16
C ASP A 56 -7.28 4.56 -10.56
N MET A 57 -7.31 5.79 -11.09
CA MET A 57 -6.45 6.90 -10.64
C MET A 57 -6.72 7.40 -9.21
N VAL A 58 -7.86 7.07 -8.59
CA VAL A 58 -8.34 7.63 -7.30
C VAL A 58 -9.09 6.63 -6.40
N THR A 59 -9.17 5.36 -6.81
CA THR A 59 -9.88 4.32 -6.07
C THR A 59 -8.91 3.23 -5.65
N LEU A 60 -8.76 3.11 -4.33
CA LEU A 60 -7.97 2.07 -3.70
C LEU A 60 -8.77 0.76 -3.70
N ALA A 61 -8.24 -0.26 -4.38
CA ALA A 61 -8.85 -1.59 -4.45
C ALA A 61 -8.46 -2.46 -3.26
N ALA A 62 -7.21 -2.34 -2.80
CA ALA A 62 -6.76 -3.07 -1.62
C ALA A 62 -5.54 -2.42 -0.97
N VAL A 63 -5.42 -2.66 0.33
CA VAL A 63 -4.21 -2.38 1.12
C VAL A 63 -3.76 -3.69 1.74
N LEU A 64 -2.50 -4.04 1.52
CA LEU A 64 -1.87 -5.24 2.05
C LEU A 64 -0.74 -4.83 2.97
N LEU A 65 -0.74 -5.37 4.19
CA LEU A 65 0.34 -5.22 5.15
C LEU A 65 0.92 -6.61 5.41
N ASP A 66 2.18 -6.79 5.02
CA ASP A 66 2.89 -8.07 5.10
C ASP A 66 2.16 -9.20 4.33
N GLY A 67 1.49 -8.84 3.23
CA GLY A 67 0.67 -9.73 2.40
C GLY A 67 -0.77 -9.96 2.90
N LEU A 68 -1.12 -9.45 4.09
CA LEU A 68 -2.46 -9.59 4.65
C LEU A 68 -3.34 -8.38 4.32
N PRO A 69 -4.58 -8.58 3.84
CA PRO A 69 -5.48 -7.48 3.55
C PRO A 69 -5.84 -6.71 4.82
N ARG A 70 -5.83 -5.38 4.72
CA ARG A 70 -6.31 -4.47 5.77
C ARG A 70 -7.61 -3.80 5.32
N PRO A 71 -8.64 -3.75 6.19
CA PRO A 71 -9.86 -3.04 5.88
C PRO A 71 -9.56 -1.54 5.84
N VAL A 72 -9.68 -0.93 4.67
CA VAL A 72 -9.48 0.50 4.45
C VAL A 72 -10.61 1.00 3.57
N SER A 73 -11.53 1.74 4.17
CA SER A 73 -12.66 2.40 3.51
C SER A 73 -12.54 3.93 3.56
N THR A 74 -11.69 4.45 4.46
CA THR A 74 -11.49 5.88 4.69
C THR A 74 -10.01 6.26 4.70
N GLU A 75 -9.75 7.55 4.51
CA GLU A 75 -8.41 8.14 4.61
C GLU A 75 -7.80 7.97 6.01
N ILE A 76 -8.63 8.02 7.07
CA ILE A 76 -8.20 7.86 8.46
C ILE A 76 -7.71 6.43 8.72
N GLU A 77 -8.42 5.43 8.22
CA GLU A 77 -8.01 4.02 8.33
C GLU A 77 -6.72 3.77 7.56
N LEU A 78 -6.56 4.35 6.38
CA LEU A 78 -5.32 4.26 5.61
C LEU A 78 -4.14 4.88 6.38
N ALA A 79 -4.31 6.10 6.89
CA ALA A 79 -3.31 6.79 7.68
C ALA A 79 -2.91 5.99 8.94
N ALA A 80 -3.86 5.30 9.57
CA ALA A 80 -3.60 4.44 10.73
C ALA A 80 -2.78 3.19 10.34
N VAL A 81 -3.09 2.54 9.20
CA VAL A 81 -2.27 1.45 8.65
C VAL A 81 -0.84 1.92 8.34
N ILE A 82 -0.69 3.09 7.72
CA ILE A 82 0.61 3.69 7.37
C ILE A 82 1.44 3.93 8.63
N ARG A 83 0.85 4.56 9.65
CA ARG A 83 1.53 4.80 10.93
C ARG A 83 1.88 3.50 11.66
N GLY A 84 1.09 2.45 11.46
CA GLY A 84 1.23 1.18 12.16
C GLY A 84 0.41 1.12 13.45
N ASP A 85 -0.62 1.96 13.55
CA ASP A 85 -1.58 1.94 14.63
C ASP A 85 -2.39 0.63 14.57
N ARG A 86 -2.88 0.15 15.72
CA ARG A 86 -3.84 -0.97 15.73
C ARG A 86 -5.17 -0.46 15.17
N VAL A 87 -5.42 -0.77 13.90
CA VAL A 87 -6.72 -0.67 13.23
C VAL A 87 -7.51 -1.95 13.45
#